data_AF-A0A9N9JCJ2-F1
#
_entry.id   AF-A0A9N9JCJ2-F1
#
_cell.length_a   1.000
_cell.length_b   1.000
_cell.length_c   1.000
_cell.angle_alpha   90.00
_cell.angle_beta   90.00
_cell.angle_gamma   90.00
#
_symmetry.space_group_name_H-M   'P 1'
#
loop_
_entity.id
_entity.type
_entity.pdbx_description
1 polymer ?
#
loop_
_entity_poly.entity_id
_entity_poly.type
_entity_poly.pdbx_seq_one_letter_code
_entity_poly.pdbx_strand_id
1 'polypeptide(L)'
;FQLADGFVGQTSAREACGIIVDMIKSKKMAGRALLLAGAPGTGKTAIALAIAQELGSKVPFCPMVGSEVYSSEVKKTEETKEVYEGEVTELSPEEIENPLGGYGKTLSQVIIGLKTVKGTKQLKLDPSIYESIQKERVTVGDVIYIEANTGARVGRSDAYATEFDLEAEEYVPLPKGEVHKKKEVVQDVTLNDLDIANARPQASYIMSMMGQLLKPKKTEITDKLRKEINKVVNKYIDQGIAELVPGVLFIDEVHLLDIECFTYLNKALESTLSPI
;
A
#
# COMPACT_ATOMS: atom_id res chain seq x y z
N PHE A 1 7.16 22.02 -34.61
CA PHE A 1 6.29 21.32 -33.65
C PHE A 1 6.89 21.49 -32.27
N GLN A 2 6.20 22.18 -31.37
CA GLN A 2 6.71 22.43 -30.01
C GLN A 2 6.49 21.15 -29.19
N LEU A 3 7.50 20.29 -29.18
CA LEU A 3 7.58 19.12 -28.31
C LEU A 3 7.88 19.61 -26.90
N ALA A 4 7.06 19.21 -25.94
CA ALA A 4 7.41 19.37 -24.53
C ALA A 4 6.87 18.17 -23.76
N ASP A 5 7.81 17.40 -23.21
CA ASP A 5 7.60 16.20 -22.39
C ASP A 5 6.59 15.21 -22.98
N GLY A 6 6.73 14.90 -24.27
CA GLY A 6 5.90 13.94 -25.00
C GLY A 6 4.60 14.50 -25.58
N PHE A 7 4.22 15.75 -25.26
CA PHE A 7 3.06 16.40 -25.88
C PHE A 7 3.41 17.05 -27.21
N VAL A 8 2.47 16.94 -28.17
CA VAL A 8 2.51 17.65 -29.45
C VAL A 8 1.22 18.45 -29.61
N GLY A 9 1.32 19.78 -29.69
CA GLY A 9 0.16 20.66 -29.83
C GLY A 9 -0.58 20.91 -28.50
N GLN A 10 -1.90 21.15 -28.58
CA GLN A 10 -2.79 21.50 -27.46
C GLN A 10 -2.25 22.66 -26.58
N THR A 11 -1.64 23.67 -27.21
CA THR A 11 -0.91 24.74 -26.51
C THR A 11 -1.77 25.48 -25.51
N SER A 12 -2.99 25.89 -25.90
CA SER A 12 -3.91 26.63 -25.02
C SER A 12 -4.37 25.79 -23.82
N ALA A 13 -4.68 24.51 -24.02
CA ALA A 13 -5.08 23.62 -22.93
C ALA A 13 -3.92 23.39 -21.96
N ARG A 14 -2.69 23.23 -22.47
CA ARG A 14 -1.48 23.05 -21.66
C ARG A 14 -1.12 24.30 -20.88
N GLU A 15 -1.20 25.48 -21.49
CA GLU A 15 -1.01 26.76 -20.82
C GLU A 15 -2.03 26.95 -19.68
N ALA A 16 -3.32 26.69 -19.93
CA ALA A 16 -4.35 26.77 -18.91
C ALA A 16 -4.10 25.79 -17.75
N CYS A 17 -3.69 24.55 -18.06
CA CYS A 17 -3.35 23.56 -17.04
C CYS A 17 -2.10 23.95 -16.25
N GLY A 18 -1.12 24.60 -16.86
CA GLY A 18 0.04 25.16 -16.16
C GLY A 18 -0.37 26.19 -15.10
N ILE A 19 -1.30 27.10 -15.44
CA ILE A 19 -1.83 28.07 -14.47
C ILE A 19 -2.57 27.35 -13.32
N ILE A 20 -3.31 26.28 -13.62
CA ILE A 20 -3.99 25.47 -12.59
C ILE A 20 -2.98 24.80 -11.66
N VAL A 21 -1.92 24.20 -12.21
CA VAL A 21 -0.80 23.64 -11.43
C VAL A 21 -0.19 24.70 -10.51
N ASP A 22 0.06 25.92 -11.00
CA ASP A 22 0.61 27.00 -10.18
C ASP A 22 -0.36 27.45 -9.08
N MET A 23 -1.67 27.50 -9.38
CA MET A 23 -2.71 27.78 -8.39
C MET A 23 -2.78 26.70 -7.30
N ILE A 24 -2.56 25.44 -7.67
CA ILE A 24 -2.50 24.32 -6.73
C ILE A 24 -1.24 24.42 -5.87
N LYS A 25 -0.06 24.57 -6.48
CA LYS A 25 1.23 24.71 -5.78
C LYS A 25 1.22 25.90 -4.81
N SER A 26 0.51 26.98 -5.16
CA SER A 26 0.33 28.16 -4.29
C SER A 26 -0.81 28.04 -3.27
N LYS A 27 -1.47 26.88 -3.16
CA LYS A 27 -2.59 26.60 -2.23
C LYS A 27 -3.79 27.55 -2.39
N LYS A 28 -4.02 28.07 -3.61
CA LYS A 28 -5.13 28.99 -3.95
C LYS A 28 -6.30 28.31 -4.64
N MET A 29 -6.21 27.00 -4.86
CA MET A 29 -7.20 26.17 -5.55
C MET A 29 -7.91 25.26 -4.53
N ALA A 30 -8.70 25.85 -3.63
CA ALA A 30 -9.51 25.10 -2.67
C ALA A 30 -10.97 25.04 -3.15
N GLY A 31 -11.54 23.84 -3.16
CA GLY A 31 -12.96 23.60 -3.48
C GLY A 31 -13.37 23.93 -4.91
N ARG A 32 -12.48 23.72 -5.88
CA ARG A 32 -12.76 23.93 -7.30
C ARG A 32 -12.50 22.64 -8.07
N ALA A 33 -13.36 22.32 -9.02
CA ALA A 33 -13.17 21.24 -9.96
C ALA A 33 -12.69 21.75 -11.32
N LEU A 34 -11.86 20.95 -12.01
CA LEU A 34 -11.44 21.20 -13.38
C LEU A 34 -12.24 20.32 -14.35
N LEU A 35 -12.93 20.92 -15.31
CA LEU A 35 -13.61 20.19 -16.38
C LEU A 35 -12.79 20.23 -17.67
N LEU A 36 -12.32 19.06 -18.11
CA LEU A 36 -11.69 18.89 -19.42
C LEU A 36 -12.73 18.49 -20.46
N ALA A 37 -13.12 19.43 -21.32
CA ALA A 37 -14.09 19.19 -22.39
C ALA A 37 -13.40 19.06 -23.75
N GLY A 38 -13.83 18.08 -24.56
CA GLY A 38 -13.30 17.85 -25.91
C GLY A 38 -13.70 16.50 -26.47
N ALA A 39 -13.54 16.32 -27.79
CA ALA A 39 -13.85 15.06 -28.46
C ALA A 39 -13.05 13.87 -27.90
N PRO A 40 -13.51 12.62 -28.07
CA PRO A 40 -12.70 11.44 -27.76
C PRO A 40 -11.33 11.49 -28.45
N GLY A 41 -10.28 10.98 -27.80
CA GLY A 41 -8.92 10.94 -28.38
C GLY A 41 -8.17 12.28 -28.43
N THR A 42 -8.70 13.37 -27.86
CA THR A 42 -8.05 14.70 -27.87
C THR A 42 -7.03 14.93 -26.74
N GLY A 43 -6.71 13.90 -25.95
CA GLY A 43 -5.66 13.97 -24.92
C GLY A 43 -6.11 14.47 -23.53
N LYS A 44 -7.41 14.44 -23.21
CA LYS A 44 -7.93 14.85 -21.89
C LYS A 44 -7.28 14.08 -20.73
N THR A 45 -7.29 12.75 -20.80
CA THR A 45 -6.67 11.87 -19.80
C THR A 45 -5.15 12.07 -19.72
N ALA A 46 -4.50 12.32 -20.87
CA ALA A 46 -3.07 12.62 -20.91
C ALA A 46 -2.75 13.92 -20.17
N ILE A 47 -3.55 14.98 -20.38
CA ILE A 47 -3.40 16.25 -19.66
C ILE A 47 -3.61 16.06 -18.15
N ALA A 48 -4.61 15.27 -17.73
CA ALA A 48 -4.85 15.00 -16.31
C ALA A 48 -3.66 14.28 -15.64
N LEU A 49 -3.07 13.29 -16.32
CA LEU A 49 -1.85 12.62 -15.87
C LEU A 49 -0.66 13.58 -15.81
N ALA A 50 -0.52 14.47 -16.79
CA ALA A 50 0.54 15.47 -16.81
C ALA A 50 0.42 16.45 -15.64
N ILE A 51 -0.80 16.89 -15.29
CA ILE A 51 -1.05 17.72 -14.09
C ILE A 51 -0.55 16.98 -12.84
N ALA A 52 -0.94 15.71 -12.67
CA ALA A 52 -0.54 14.94 -11.49
C ALA A 52 0.99 14.77 -11.39
N GLN A 53 1.65 14.45 -12.51
CA GLN A 53 3.11 14.34 -12.57
C GLN A 53 3.81 15.65 -12.23
N GLU A 54 3.27 16.78 -12.72
CA GLU A 54 3.83 18.11 -12.50
C GLU A 54 3.62 18.62 -11.06
N LEU A 55 2.56 18.18 -10.39
CA LEU A 55 2.34 18.47 -8.96
C LEU A 55 3.35 17.73 -8.06
N GLY A 56 3.85 16.58 -8.50
CA GLY A 56 4.98 15.89 -7.91
C GLY A 56 4.80 14.38 -7.89
N SER A 57 5.92 13.64 -7.87
CA SER A 57 5.92 12.17 -7.86
C SER A 57 5.30 11.53 -6.60
N LYS A 58 5.04 12.33 -5.56
CA LYS A 58 4.39 11.92 -4.31
C LYS A 58 2.90 12.30 -4.24
N VAL A 59 2.38 13.00 -5.24
CA VAL A 59 0.97 13.41 -5.24
C VAL A 59 0.12 12.21 -5.69
N PRO A 60 -0.82 11.74 -4.85
CA PRO A 60 -1.63 10.60 -5.20
C PRO A 60 -2.60 10.99 -6.33
N PHE A 61 -2.57 10.24 -7.42
CA PHE A 61 -3.51 10.35 -8.53
C PHE A 61 -4.48 9.19 -8.50
N CYS A 62 -5.77 9.49 -8.32
CA CYS A 62 -6.84 8.49 -8.28
C CYS A 62 -7.68 8.61 -9.55
N PRO A 63 -7.45 7.78 -10.58
CA PRO A 63 -8.36 7.67 -11.70
C PRO A 63 -9.58 6.84 -11.28
N MET A 64 -10.76 7.39 -11.52
CA MET A 64 -12.03 6.67 -11.41
C MET A 64 -12.84 6.87 -12.70
N VAL A 65 -13.62 5.88 -13.09
CA VAL A 65 -14.61 6.03 -14.16
C VAL A 65 -15.97 6.31 -13.53
N GLY A 66 -16.78 7.18 -14.10
CA GLY A 66 -18.11 7.51 -13.54
C GLY A 66 -18.99 6.28 -13.28
N SER A 67 -18.85 5.22 -14.08
CA SER A 67 -19.55 3.94 -13.88
C SER A 67 -19.11 3.15 -12.64
N GLU A 68 -17.90 3.40 -12.11
CA GLU A 68 -17.38 2.70 -10.92
C GLU A 68 -18.15 3.05 -9.64
N VAL A 69 -18.84 4.18 -9.61
CA VAL A 69 -19.68 4.59 -8.46
C VAL A 69 -20.80 3.59 -8.19
N TYR A 70 -21.23 2.85 -9.21
CA TYR A 70 -22.25 1.82 -9.11
C TYR A 70 -21.69 0.42 -8.80
N SER A 71 -20.36 0.29 -8.63
CA SER A 71 -19.70 -0.99 -8.35
C SER A 71 -19.61 -1.31 -6.86
N SER A 72 -19.82 -2.58 -6.52
CA SER A 72 -19.73 -3.10 -5.15
C SER A 72 -18.32 -3.58 -4.77
N GLU A 73 -17.34 -3.53 -5.67
CA GLU A 73 -15.99 -4.06 -5.45
C GLU A 73 -14.98 -2.94 -5.19
N VAL A 74 -14.20 -3.07 -4.11
CA VAL A 74 -13.12 -2.12 -3.74
C VAL A 74 -11.79 -2.83 -3.91
N LYS A 75 -10.84 -2.16 -4.55
CA LYS A 75 -9.44 -2.60 -4.63
C LYS A 75 -8.84 -2.56 -3.22
N LYS A 76 -8.19 -3.66 -2.83
CA LYS A 76 -7.40 -3.72 -1.59
C LYS A 76 -6.13 -2.90 -1.78
N THR A 77 -5.80 -2.05 -0.82
CA THR A 77 -4.51 -1.36 -0.74
C THR A 77 -3.64 -2.02 0.34
N GLU A 78 -2.34 -2.08 0.07
CA GLU A 78 -1.33 -2.81 0.83
C GLU A 78 -0.78 -2.00 2.03
N GLU A 79 -0.51 -2.70 3.14
CA GLU A 79 0.05 -2.15 4.39
C GLU A 79 1.59 -2.24 4.40
N THR A 80 2.28 -1.24 4.96
CA THR A 80 3.74 -1.24 5.19
C THR A 80 4.14 -2.03 6.44
N LYS A 81 5.25 -2.78 6.37
CA LYS A 81 5.65 -3.78 7.37
C LYS A 81 7.16 -3.76 7.67
N GLU A 82 7.55 -4.28 8.84
CA GLU A 82 8.96 -4.50 9.21
C GLU A 82 9.55 -5.69 8.46
N VAL A 83 10.82 -5.56 8.07
CA VAL A 83 11.48 -6.48 7.14
C VAL A 83 12.79 -7.03 7.72
N TYR A 84 12.97 -8.34 7.61
CA TYR A 84 14.22 -9.04 7.83
C TYR A 84 14.65 -9.75 6.55
N GLU A 85 15.94 -9.69 6.23
CA GLU A 85 16.47 -10.28 5.00
C GLU A 85 17.81 -10.96 5.31
N GLY A 86 18.00 -12.18 4.82
CA GLY A 86 19.25 -12.90 5.01
C GLY A 86 19.23 -14.34 4.49
N GLU A 87 20.43 -14.91 4.38
CA GLU A 87 20.63 -16.35 4.18
C GLU A 87 20.27 -17.10 5.46
N VAL A 88 19.46 -18.14 5.33
CA VAL A 88 19.07 -19.02 6.44
C VAL A 88 20.27 -19.86 6.85
N THR A 89 20.76 -19.63 8.06
CA THR A 89 21.83 -20.43 8.68
C THR A 89 21.29 -21.47 9.64
N GLU A 90 20.10 -21.25 10.19
CA GLU A 90 19.45 -22.12 11.16
C GLU A 90 17.93 -22.01 10.98
N LEU A 91 17.24 -23.15 11.04
CA LEU A 91 15.78 -23.23 11.04
C LEU A 91 15.40 -24.37 11.99
N SER A 92 14.98 -24.01 13.21
CA SER A 92 14.65 -24.97 14.26
C SER A 92 13.29 -24.65 14.88
N PRO A 93 12.26 -25.49 14.64
CA PRO A 93 10.99 -25.37 15.34
C PRO A 93 11.12 -25.87 16.79
N GLU A 94 10.68 -25.07 17.76
CA GLU A 94 10.53 -25.48 19.16
C GLU A 94 9.12 -26.03 19.39
N GLU A 95 9.05 -27.26 19.88
CA GLU A 95 7.81 -27.96 20.20
C GLU A 95 7.63 -28.03 21.72
N ILE A 96 6.43 -27.70 22.22
CA ILE A 96 6.04 -27.88 23.63
C ILE A 96 4.94 -28.93 23.73
N GLU A 97 4.93 -29.68 24.83
CA GLU A 97 3.85 -30.60 25.16
C GLU A 97 2.53 -29.84 25.36
N ASN A 98 1.45 -30.38 24.81
CA ASN A 98 0.16 -29.71 24.80
C ASN A 98 -0.37 -29.46 26.22
N PRO A 99 -0.60 -28.19 26.65
CA PRO A 99 -1.12 -27.89 27.99
C PRO A 99 -2.53 -28.45 28.25
N LEU A 100 -3.24 -28.83 27.19
CA LEU A 100 -4.62 -29.35 27.20
C LEU A 100 -4.72 -30.89 27.19
N GLY A 101 -3.60 -31.62 27.35
CA GLY A 101 -3.60 -33.06 27.58
C GLY A 101 -3.99 -33.94 26.37
N GLY A 102 -4.00 -33.39 25.16
CA GLY A 102 -4.20 -34.15 23.92
C GLY A 102 -2.89 -34.77 23.40
N TYR A 103 -2.99 -35.95 22.76
CA TYR A 103 -1.86 -36.54 22.01
C TYR A 103 -1.49 -35.63 20.83
N GLY A 104 -0.38 -34.91 20.97
CA GLY A 104 0.18 -34.08 19.92
C GLY A 104 1.09 -33.01 20.50
N LYS A 105 2.26 -32.81 19.87
CA LYS A 105 3.15 -31.69 20.18
C LYS A 105 2.64 -30.44 19.48
N THR A 106 2.70 -29.30 20.14
CA THR A 106 2.29 -28.01 19.55
C THR A 106 3.53 -27.15 19.37
N LEU A 107 3.68 -26.55 18.19
CA LEU A 107 4.76 -25.60 17.92
C LEU A 107 4.58 -24.37 18.79
N SER A 108 5.59 -24.04 19.58
CA SER A 108 5.58 -22.86 20.44
C SER A 108 6.22 -21.67 19.75
N GLN A 109 7.36 -21.87 19.09
CA GLN A 109 8.13 -20.85 18.40
C GLN A 109 8.99 -21.49 17.29
N VAL A 110 9.42 -20.67 16.33
CA VAL A 110 10.43 -21.06 15.33
C VAL A 110 11.65 -20.19 15.50
N ILE A 111 12.82 -20.81 15.67
CA ILE A 111 14.10 -20.10 15.69
C ILE A 111 14.66 -20.10 14.27
N ILE A 112 14.97 -18.91 13.76
CA ILE A 112 15.62 -18.72 12.46
C ILE A 112 16.89 -17.91 12.63
N GLY A 113 18.01 -18.47 12.20
CA GLY A 113 19.26 -17.75 12.02
C GLY A 113 19.34 -17.15 10.63
N LEU A 114 19.54 -15.85 10.53
CA LEU A 114 19.73 -15.12 9.28
C LEU A 114 21.13 -14.51 9.21
N LYS A 115 21.77 -14.62 8.05
CA LYS A 115 23.11 -14.09 7.76
C LYS A 115 23.08 -13.14 6.56
N THR A 116 23.78 -12.03 6.72
CA THR A 116 24.10 -11.10 5.64
C THR A 116 25.61 -10.86 5.58
N VAL A 117 26.08 -10.06 4.62
CA VAL A 117 27.50 -9.67 4.55
C VAL A 117 27.94 -8.88 5.80
N LYS A 118 27.02 -8.15 6.44
CA LYS A 118 27.33 -7.31 7.60
C LYS A 118 27.28 -8.04 8.94
N GLY A 119 26.59 -9.18 9.03
CA GLY A 119 26.49 -9.91 10.29
C GLY A 119 25.42 -11.00 10.29
N THR A 120 25.27 -11.64 11.44
CA THR A 120 24.30 -12.70 11.68
C THR A 120 23.33 -12.29 12.78
N LYS A 121 22.08 -12.75 12.71
CA LYS A 121 21.07 -12.52 13.74
C LYS A 121 20.16 -13.73 13.85
N GLN A 122 19.91 -14.18 15.07
CA GLN A 122 18.87 -15.17 15.36
C GLN A 122 17.57 -14.45 15.72
N LEU A 123 16.47 -14.93 15.14
CA LEU A 123 15.12 -14.46 15.35
C LEU A 123 14.31 -15.58 15.98
N LYS A 124 13.47 -15.22 16.96
CA LYS A 124 12.42 -16.09 17.48
C LYS A 124 11.10 -15.62 16.90
N LEU A 125 10.47 -16.47 16.11
CA LEU A 125 9.29 -16.16 15.32
C LEU A 125 8.09 -16.94 15.84
N ASP A 126 6.91 -16.39 15.60
CA ASP A 126 5.64 -17.03 15.93
C ASP A 126 5.44 -18.32 15.09
N PRO A 127 4.79 -19.36 15.65
CA PRO A 127 4.49 -20.60 14.93
C PRO A 127 3.78 -20.41 13.60
N SER A 128 2.99 -19.35 13.43
CA SER A 128 2.27 -19.07 12.18
C SER A 128 3.19 -18.90 10.96
N ILE A 129 4.43 -18.44 11.15
CA ILE A 129 5.41 -18.29 10.07
C ILE A 129 5.88 -19.65 9.54
N TYR A 130 5.85 -20.68 10.40
CA TYR A 130 6.33 -22.03 10.06
C TYR A 130 5.59 -22.62 8.85
N GLU A 131 4.28 -22.38 8.73
CA GLU A 131 3.48 -22.87 7.61
C GLU A 131 3.94 -22.24 6.28
N SER A 132 4.28 -20.94 6.27
CA SER A 132 4.80 -20.23 5.09
C SER A 132 6.15 -20.82 4.65
N ILE A 133 7.04 -21.04 5.62
CA ILE A 133 8.38 -21.61 5.41
C ILE A 133 8.30 -23.03 4.85
N GLN A 134 7.40 -23.86 5.38
CA GLN A 134 7.18 -25.21 4.86
C GLN A 134 6.60 -25.20 3.44
N LYS A 135 5.63 -24.31 3.18
CA LYS A 135 4.98 -24.20 1.87
C LYS A 135 5.97 -23.81 0.78
N GLU A 136 6.88 -22.90 1.09
CA GLU A 136 7.91 -22.43 0.16
C GLU A 136 9.18 -23.31 0.14
N ARG A 137 9.20 -24.38 0.95
CA ARG A 137 10.31 -25.33 1.06
C ARG A 137 11.64 -24.64 1.38
N VAL A 138 11.59 -23.65 2.27
CA VAL A 138 12.78 -22.94 2.72
C VAL A 138 13.70 -23.90 3.48
N THR A 139 14.97 -23.89 3.12
CA THR A 139 16.03 -24.72 3.71
C THR A 139 17.24 -23.87 4.09
N VAL A 140 18.13 -24.45 4.91
CA VAL A 140 19.41 -23.83 5.24
C VAL A 140 20.21 -23.62 3.95
N GLY A 141 20.70 -22.40 3.76
CA GLY A 141 21.39 -21.94 2.54
C GLY A 141 20.50 -21.16 1.56
N ASP A 142 19.20 -21.02 1.83
CA ASP A 142 18.32 -20.14 1.04
C ASP A 142 18.39 -18.69 1.55
N VAL A 143 18.29 -17.73 0.64
CA VAL A 143 18.07 -16.32 0.97
C VAL A 143 16.58 -16.08 1.06
N ILE A 144 16.14 -15.56 2.21
CA ILE A 144 14.73 -15.31 2.48
C ILE A 144 14.48 -13.86 2.93
N TYR A 145 13.25 -13.46 2.72
CA TYR A 145 12.68 -12.19 3.12
C TYR A 145 11.53 -12.46 4.10
N ILE A 146 11.59 -11.92 5.30
CA ILE A 146 10.55 -12.08 6.33
C ILE A 146 9.92 -10.73 6.61
N GLU A 147 8.60 -10.67 6.43
CA GLU A 147 7.78 -9.49 6.66
C GLU A 147 6.68 -9.79 7.67
N ALA A 148 6.68 -9.11 8.83
CA ALA A 148 5.74 -9.32 9.93
C ALA A 148 5.58 -10.80 10.36
N ASN A 149 4.72 -11.57 9.66
CA ASN A 149 4.43 -12.99 9.87
C ASN A 149 4.48 -13.85 8.59
N THR A 150 5.04 -13.33 7.49
CA THR A 150 5.13 -14.03 6.19
C THR A 150 6.59 -14.12 5.77
N GLY A 151 7.06 -15.33 5.47
CA GLY A 151 8.38 -15.57 4.89
C GLY A 151 8.25 -15.87 3.40
N ALA A 152 9.05 -15.20 2.58
CA ALA A 152 9.18 -15.37 1.14
C ALA A 152 10.61 -15.83 0.77
N ARG A 153 10.75 -16.95 0.03
CA ARG A 153 12.01 -17.47 -0.51
C ARG A 153 12.40 -16.65 -1.74
N VAL A 154 13.59 -16.04 -1.68
CA VAL A 154 14.14 -15.24 -2.79
C VAL A 154 14.96 -16.12 -3.73
N GLY A 155 15.73 -17.06 -3.19
CA GLY A 155 16.57 -17.96 -4.00
C GLY A 155 17.58 -18.72 -3.16
N ARG A 156 18.43 -19.51 -3.84
CA ARG A 156 19.54 -20.24 -3.19
C ARG A 156 20.75 -19.33 -3.05
N SER A 157 21.47 -19.37 -1.94
CA SER A 157 22.69 -18.55 -1.79
C SER A 157 23.78 -19.01 -2.76
N ASP A 158 24.46 -18.07 -3.42
CA ASP A 158 25.61 -18.32 -4.31
C ASP A 158 26.71 -19.17 -3.65
N ALA A 159 26.82 -19.12 -2.32
CA ALA A 159 27.80 -19.93 -1.57
C ALA A 159 27.56 -21.44 -1.70
N TYR A 160 26.35 -21.85 -2.10
CA TYR A 160 25.95 -23.24 -2.29
C TYR A 160 25.84 -23.63 -3.77
N ALA A 161 26.20 -22.75 -4.71
CA ALA A 161 26.32 -23.09 -6.12
C ALA A 161 27.50 -24.05 -6.30
N THR A 162 27.22 -25.33 -6.59
CA THR A 162 28.27 -26.27 -6.98
C THR A 162 28.38 -26.34 -8.51
N GLU A 163 29.59 -26.48 -9.04
CA GLU A 163 29.83 -26.52 -10.50
C GLU A 163 29.16 -27.72 -11.23
N PHE A 164 28.57 -28.65 -10.48
CA PHE A 164 27.97 -29.89 -11.00
C PHE A 164 26.46 -29.99 -10.74
N ASP A 165 25.82 -28.92 -10.26
CA ASP A 165 24.39 -28.94 -9.99
C ASP A 165 23.58 -28.80 -11.28
N LEU A 166 22.75 -29.81 -11.58
CA LEU A 166 21.85 -29.83 -12.74
C LEU A 166 20.48 -29.20 -12.40
N GLU A 167 20.33 -28.67 -11.18
CA GLU A 167 19.09 -28.07 -10.70
C GLU A 167 18.97 -26.60 -11.17
N ALA A 168 17.79 -26.26 -11.71
CA ALA A 168 17.48 -24.91 -12.19
C ALA A 168 17.07 -23.99 -11.02
N GLU A 169 17.87 -23.94 -9.96
CA GLU A 169 17.63 -23.00 -8.86
C GLU A 169 18.14 -21.60 -9.22
N GLU A 170 17.40 -20.56 -8.80
CA GLU A 170 17.83 -19.17 -8.92
C GLU A 170 18.82 -18.87 -7.79
N TYR A 171 20.10 -18.76 -8.14
CA TYR A 171 21.15 -18.42 -7.20
C TYR A 171 21.24 -16.90 -7.02
N VAL A 172 21.27 -16.49 -5.76
CA VAL A 172 21.26 -15.08 -5.36
C VAL A 172 22.41 -14.79 -4.38
N PRO A 173 23.04 -13.61 -4.49
CA PRO A 173 24.13 -13.24 -3.61
C PRO A 173 23.64 -12.92 -2.21
N LEU A 174 24.55 -13.05 -1.24
CA LEU A 174 24.31 -12.62 0.14
C LEU A 174 23.90 -11.13 0.20
N PRO A 175 22.83 -10.79 0.95
CA PRO A 175 22.42 -9.40 1.11
C PRO A 175 23.54 -8.55 1.73
N LYS A 176 23.78 -7.36 1.16
CA LYS A 176 24.88 -6.45 1.59
C LYS A 176 24.54 -5.59 2.81
N GLY A 177 23.28 -5.61 3.26
CA GLY A 177 22.78 -4.81 4.37
C GLY A 177 22.89 -5.48 5.73
N GLU A 178 22.42 -4.81 6.77
CA GLU A 178 22.18 -5.47 8.07
C GLU A 178 21.01 -6.44 7.95
N VAL A 179 21.03 -7.51 8.74
CA VAL A 179 19.95 -8.52 8.80
C VAL A 179 18.60 -7.88 9.18
N HIS A 180 18.66 -6.88 10.05
CA HIS A 180 17.50 -6.10 10.47
C HIS A 180 17.65 -4.68 9.94
N LYS A 181 16.72 -4.26 9.08
CA LYS A 181 16.71 -2.91 8.53
C LYS A 181 15.56 -2.13 9.17
N LYS A 182 15.89 -1.23 10.11
CA LYS A 182 14.96 -0.14 10.45
C LYS A 182 15.00 0.87 9.33
N LYS A 183 14.10 0.71 8.36
CA LYS A 183 13.89 1.74 7.36
C LYS A 183 12.99 2.80 8.01
N GLU A 184 13.46 4.04 8.11
CA GLU A 184 12.55 5.18 8.30
C GLU A 184 11.72 5.27 7.02
N VAL A 185 10.56 4.61 7.04
CA VAL A 185 9.62 4.64 5.94
C VAL A 185 8.74 5.86 6.19
N VAL A 186 8.86 6.85 5.31
CA VAL A 186 7.79 7.84 5.15
C VAL A 186 6.60 7.07 4.62
N GLN A 187 5.58 6.90 5.47
CA GLN A 187 4.40 6.14 5.13
C GLN A 187 3.34 7.09 4.57
N ASP A 188 3.00 6.88 3.32
CA ASP A 188 1.87 7.57 2.69
C ASP A 188 0.61 6.77 3.01
N VAL A 189 -0.30 7.35 3.79
CA VAL A 189 -1.58 6.73 4.18
C VAL A 189 -2.71 7.61 3.67
N THR A 190 -3.70 7.02 2.99
CA THR A 190 -4.88 7.80 2.57
C THR A 190 -5.86 7.93 3.73
N LEU A 191 -6.65 9.01 3.74
CA LEU A 191 -7.73 9.17 4.72
C LEU A 191 -8.74 8.01 4.64
N ASN A 192 -8.94 7.44 3.45
CA ASN A 192 -9.81 6.29 3.26
C ASN A 192 -9.26 5.03 3.94
N ASP A 193 -7.94 4.80 3.93
CA ASP A 193 -7.34 3.66 4.64
C ASP A 193 -7.56 3.80 6.16
N LEU A 194 -7.42 5.01 6.71
CA LEU A 194 -7.74 5.30 8.11
C LEU A 194 -9.23 5.07 8.42
N ASP A 195 -10.12 5.52 7.55
CA ASP A 195 -11.56 5.31 7.69
C ASP A 195 -11.91 3.81 7.73
N ILE A 196 -11.36 3.01 6.81
CA ILE A 196 -11.61 1.57 6.73
C ILE A 196 -11.05 0.83 7.94
N ALA A 197 -9.83 1.16 8.36
CA ALA A 197 -9.17 0.54 9.51
C ALA A 197 -9.96 0.77 10.82
N ASN A 198 -10.50 1.98 11.02
CA ASN A 198 -11.26 2.31 12.22
C ASN A 198 -12.74 1.88 12.13
N ALA A 199 -13.30 1.71 10.93
CA ALA A 199 -14.66 1.17 10.74
C ALA A 199 -14.75 -0.34 11.01
N ARG A 200 -13.60 -1.04 11.09
CA ARG A 200 -13.48 -2.44 11.48
C ARG A 200 -12.56 -2.57 12.71
N PRO A 201 -13.03 -2.21 13.91
CA PRO A 201 -12.28 -2.57 15.11
C PRO A 201 -12.09 -4.08 15.10
N GLN A 202 -10.84 -4.53 15.29
CA GLN A 202 -10.49 -5.93 15.52
C GLN A 202 -11.32 -6.46 16.70
N ALA A 203 -12.52 -6.95 16.41
CA ALA A 203 -13.38 -7.59 17.39
C ALA A 203 -12.72 -8.91 17.80
N SER A 204 -12.94 -9.30 19.07
CA SER A 204 -12.39 -10.48 19.74
C SER A 204 -12.11 -11.68 18.83
N TYR A 205 -11.02 -12.40 19.13
CA TYR A 205 -10.47 -13.54 18.39
C TYR A 205 -11.53 -14.51 17.81
N ILE A 206 -12.62 -14.76 18.56
CA ILE A 206 -13.73 -15.65 18.19
C ILE A 206 -14.61 -15.08 17.07
N MET A 207 -14.87 -13.77 17.04
CA MET A 207 -15.69 -13.12 16.01
C MET A 207 -14.88 -12.88 14.71
N SER A 208 -13.56 -12.69 14.83
CA SER A 208 -12.65 -12.52 13.70
C SER A 208 -12.50 -13.77 12.83
N MET A 209 -12.49 -14.97 13.44
CA MET A 209 -12.48 -16.24 12.71
C MET A 209 -13.76 -16.47 11.89
N MET A 210 -14.93 -16.06 12.42
CA MET A 210 -16.20 -16.17 11.69
C MET A 210 -16.33 -15.10 10.60
N GLY A 211 -15.68 -13.94 10.78
CA GLY A 211 -15.61 -12.86 9.79
C GLY A 211 -14.65 -13.12 8.62
N GLN A 212 -13.62 -13.97 8.80
CA GLN A 212 -12.72 -14.39 7.70
C GLN A 212 -13.36 -15.43 6.76
N LEU A 213 -14.30 -16.24 7.26
CA LEU A 213 -15.04 -17.22 6.44
C LEU A 213 -16.17 -16.61 5.61
N LEU A 214 -16.67 -15.45 6.00
CA LEU A 214 -17.72 -14.71 5.29
C LEU A 214 -17.06 -13.60 4.45
N LYS A 215 -17.50 -13.42 3.20
CA LYS A 215 -17.05 -12.28 2.38
C LYS A 215 -17.19 -11.00 3.22
N PRO A 216 -16.13 -10.18 3.36
CA PRO A 216 -16.16 -9.01 4.22
C PRO A 216 -17.25 -8.04 3.72
N LYS A 217 -18.37 -7.95 4.44
CA LYS A 217 -19.39 -6.94 4.15
C LYS A 217 -18.78 -5.56 4.39
N LYS A 218 -19.01 -4.62 3.46
CA LYS A 218 -18.64 -3.22 3.65
C LYS A 218 -19.47 -2.68 4.80
N THR A 219 -18.82 -2.17 5.84
CA THR A 219 -19.46 -1.32 6.84
C THR A 219 -19.49 0.09 6.26
N GLU A 220 -20.67 0.70 6.21
CA GLU A 220 -20.79 2.09 5.81
C GLU A 220 -20.05 2.97 6.82
N ILE A 221 -19.17 3.82 6.33
CA ILE A 221 -18.36 4.70 7.16
C ILE A 221 -19.24 5.89 7.53
N THR A 222 -19.61 5.97 8.82
CA THR A 222 -20.49 7.05 9.28
C THR A 222 -19.78 8.41 9.26
N ASP A 223 -20.55 9.47 9.02
CA ASP A 223 -20.04 10.86 9.11
C ASP A 223 -19.45 11.20 10.48
N LYS A 224 -19.91 10.53 11.54
CA LYS A 224 -19.35 10.71 12.90
C LYS A 224 -17.91 10.20 12.97
N LEU A 225 -17.67 8.99 12.45
CA LEU A 225 -16.33 8.39 12.41
C LEU A 225 -15.37 9.25 11.58
N ARG A 226 -15.79 9.71 10.40
CA ARG A 226 -14.99 10.62 9.56
C ARG A 226 -14.62 11.91 10.29
N LYS A 227 -15.55 12.50 11.05
CA LYS A 227 -15.28 13.71 11.86
C LYS A 227 -14.26 13.46 12.96
N GLU A 228 -14.31 12.31 13.62
CA GLU A 228 -13.34 11.93 14.66
C GLU A 228 -11.95 11.71 14.06
N ILE A 229 -11.87 10.98 12.93
CA ILE A 229 -10.61 10.75 12.21
C ILE A 229 -10.01 12.07 11.73
N ASN A 230 -10.82 12.93 11.10
CA ASN A 230 -10.36 14.26 10.68
C ASN A 230 -9.83 15.09 11.86
N LYS A 231 -10.41 14.98 13.05
CA LYS A 231 -9.92 15.68 14.25
C LYS A 231 -8.55 15.17 14.68
N VAL A 232 -8.31 13.86 14.61
CA VAL A 232 -7.02 13.24 14.93
C VAL A 232 -5.97 13.60 13.89
N VAL A 233 -6.31 13.53 12.60
CA VAL A 233 -5.39 13.90 11.50
C VAL A 233 -4.97 15.35 11.62
N ASN A 234 -5.90 16.29 11.83
CA ASN A 234 -5.57 17.70 12.03
C ASN A 234 -4.63 17.89 13.24
N LYS A 235 -4.84 17.16 14.33
CA LYS A 235 -3.95 17.20 15.49
C LYS A 235 -2.53 16.73 15.15
N TYR A 236 -2.36 15.69 14.33
CA TYR A 236 -1.04 15.23 13.89
C TYR A 236 -0.35 16.22 12.95
N ILE A 237 -1.11 16.93 12.12
CA ILE A 237 -0.61 18.03 11.29
C ILE A 237 -0.14 19.18 12.18
N ASP A 238 -0.95 19.61 13.14
CA ASP A 238 -0.61 20.70 14.08
C ASP A 238 0.62 20.39 14.93
N GLN A 239 0.83 19.10 15.26
CA GLN A 239 2.00 18.62 16.00
C GLN A 239 3.25 18.42 15.12
N GLY A 240 3.14 18.57 13.80
CA GLY A 240 4.23 18.34 12.85
C GLY A 240 4.61 16.86 12.69
N ILE A 241 3.73 15.93 13.12
CA ILE A 241 3.94 14.48 13.00
C ILE A 241 3.57 14.00 11.58
N ALA A 242 2.61 14.66 10.94
CA ALA A 242 2.13 14.32 9.61
C ALA A 242 2.04 15.55 8.71
N GLU A 243 2.24 15.35 7.41
CA GLU A 243 2.02 16.36 6.38
C GLU A 243 0.82 15.94 5.52
N LEU A 244 -0.11 16.87 5.30
CA LEU A 244 -1.23 16.64 4.39
C LEU A 244 -0.81 16.93 2.95
N VAL A 245 -0.80 15.90 2.11
CA VAL A 245 -0.58 16.03 0.67
C VAL A 245 -1.94 15.92 -0.05
N PRO A 246 -2.47 17.00 -0.65
CA PRO A 246 -3.68 16.92 -1.44
C PRO A 246 -3.43 16.10 -2.71
N GLY A 247 -4.28 15.12 -2.97
CA GLY A 247 -4.26 14.31 -4.19
C GLY A 247 -5.03 14.94 -5.35
N VAL A 248 -5.04 14.24 -6.49
CA VAL A 248 -5.86 14.54 -7.66
C VAL A 248 -6.86 13.42 -7.87
N LEU A 249 -8.15 13.75 -7.90
CA LEU A 249 -9.22 12.83 -8.27
C LEU A 249 -9.63 13.07 -9.72
N PHE A 250 -9.27 12.14 -10.61
CA PHE A 250 -9.67 12.22 -12.02
C PHE A 250 -10.90 11.35 -12.26
N ILE A 251 -12.02 11.97 -12.61
CA ILE A 251 -13.25 11.27 -12.99
C ILE A 251 -13.35 11.23 -14.51
N ASP A 252 -13.03 10.07 -15.10
CA ASP A 252 -13.30 9.82 -16.51
C ASP A 252 -14.80 9.55 -16.72
N GLU A 253 -15.28 9.90 -17.91
CA GLU A 253 -16.69 9.72 -18.28
C GLU A 253 -17.68 10.29 -17.24
N VAL A 254 -17.40 11.49 -16.72
CA VAL A 254 -18.23 12.16 -15.68
C VAL A 254 -19.72 12.31 -16.04
N HIS A 255 -20.05 12.25 -17.33
CA HIS A 255 -21.43 12.26 -17.83
C HIS A 255 -22.23 11.00 -17.48
N LEU A 256 -21.58 9.94 -16.99
CA LEU A 256 -22.23 8.74 -16.46
C LEU A 256 -22.70 8.90 -15.00
N LEU A 257 -22.31 9.99 -14.31
CA LEU A 257 -22.77 10.28 -12.96
C LEU A 257 -24.19 10.84 -12.96
N ASP A 258 -24.98 10.44 -11.96
CA ASP A 258 -26.30 11.01 -11.70
C ASP A 258 -26.25 12.31 -10.86
N ILE A 259 -27.41 12.93 -10.68
CA ILE A 259 -27.57 14.18 -9.93
C ILE A 259 -27.22 14.02 -8.45
N GLU A 260 -27.40 12.84 -7.87
CA GLU A 260 -27.07 12.56 -6.47
C GLU A 260 -25.55 12.57 -6.27
N CYS A 261 -24.81 11.98 -7.22
CA CYS A 261 -23.35 12.04 -7.27
C CYS A 261 -22.85 13.49 -7.35
N PHE A 262 -23.42 14.34 -8.22
CA PHE A 262 -23.03 15.76 -8.29
C PHE A 262 -23.36 16.52 -7.01
N THR A 263 -24.48 16.22 -6.36
CA THR A 263 -24.84 16.81 -5.07
C THR A 263 -23.82 16.45 -4.00
N TYR A 264 -23.39 15.19 -3.98
CA TYR A 264 -22.34 14.73 -3.08
C TYR A 264 -20.98 15.38 -3.38
N LEU A 265 -20.58 15.45 -4.66
CA LEU A 265 -19.33 16.08 -5.09
C LEU A 265 -19.27 17.56 -4.68
N ASN A 266 -20.36 18.31 -4.85
CA ASN A 266 -20.42 19.71 -4.42
C ASN A 266 -20.18 19.84 -2.91
N LYS A 267 -20.85 19.02 -2.10
CA LYS A 267 -20.62 18.99 -0.65
C LYS A 267 -19.19 18.57 -0.29
N ALA A 268 -18.60 17.64 -1.05
CA ALA A 268 -17.24 17.17 -0.83
C ALA A 268 -16.20 18.23 -1.15
N LEU A 269 -16.40 19.02 -2.22
CA LEU A 269 -15.53 20.13 -2.62
C LEU A 269 -15.49 21.27 -1.59
N GLU A 270 -16.53 21.44 -0.77
CA GLU A 270 -16.53 22.41 0.33
C GLU A 270 -15.62 21.99 1.51
N SER A 271 -15.16 20.73 1.53
CA SER A 271 -14.26 20.23 2.58
C SER A 271 -12.86 20.83 2.45
N THR A 272 -12.25 21.17 3.59
CA THR A 272 -10.86 21.67 3.65
C THR A 272 -9.82 20.61 3.28
N LEU A 273 -10.20 19.33 3.36
CA LEU A 273 -9.36 18.18 2.99
C LEU A 273 -9.72 17.64 1.60
N SER A 274 -10.49 18.38 0.79
CA SER A 274 -10.87 17.94 -0.55
C SER A 274 -9.63 17.80 -1.43
N PRO A 275 -9.52 16.69 -2.20
CA PRO A 275 -8.54 16.61 -3.27
C PRO A 275 -8.92 17.57 -4.40
N ILE A 276 -7.96 17.77 -5.30
CA ILE A 276 -8.11 18.56 -6.53
C ILE A 276 -8.85 17.77 -7.59
#